data_AF-A0A521FYG7-F1
#
_entry.id   AF-A0A521FYG7-F1
#
_cell.length_a   1.000
_cell.length_b   1.000
_cell.length_c   1.000
_cell.angle_alpha   90.00
_cell.angle_beta   90.00
_cell.angle_gamma   90.00
#
_symmetry.space_group_name_H-M   'P 1'
#
loop_
_entity.id
_entity.type
_entity.pdbx_description
1 polymer ?
#
loop_
_entity_poly.entity_id
_entity_poly.type
_entity_poly.pdbx_seq_one_letter_code
_entity_poly.pdbx_strand_id
1 'polypeptide(L)'
;MNKSKVSKYDYIDFLIGTQRVYSSAEAERVSPEQKNGTAHDGYTRQLHRLFPTTERLWSEAQAHVDLNKGCLIIDDSTLDKFYSRKIELVTRHWSGKHKRVVSGINLVTMLWNDGERHIPVDCRIYSI
;
A
#
# COMPACT_ATOMS: atom_id res chain seq x y z
N MET A 1 -0.16 -23.06 -9.62
CA MET A 1 -0.07 -21.63 -10.02
C MET A 1 1.23 -21.45 -10.80
N ASN A 2 1.22 -20.81 -11.98
CA ASN A 2 2.44 -20.68 -12.82
C ASN A 2 3.53 -19.83 -12.14
N LYS A 3 4.81 -20.11 -12.43
CA LYS A 3 5.96 -19.33 -11.94
C LYS A 3 5.78 -17.85 -12.26
N SER A 4 6.07 -16.97 -11.30
CA SER A 4 5.97 -15.52 -11.53
C SER A 4 6.96 -15.07 -12.60
N LYS A 5 6.52 -14.18 -13.48
CA LYS A 5 7.41 -13.37 -14.34
C LYS A 5 7.88 -12.09 -13.66
N VAL A 6 7.25 -11.71 -12.54
CA VAL A 6 7.50 -10.49 -11.78
C VAL A 6 7.97 -10.84 -10.39
N SER A 7 9.10 -10.29 -9.97
CA SER A 7 9.57 -10.36 -8.59
C SER A 7 8.89 -9.28 -7.73
N LYS A 8 8.91 -9.43 -6.41
CA LYS A 8 8.46 -8.34 -5.51
C LYS A 8 9.30 -7.07 -5.67
N TYR A 9 10.59 -7.22 -6.02
CA TYR A 9 11.51 -6.11 -6.18
C TYR A 9 11.20 -5.30 -7.44
N ASP A 10 10.79 -5.96 -8.53
CA ASP A 10 10.38 -5.26 -9.75
C ASP A 10 9.21 -4.29 -9.49
N TYR A 11 8.28 -4.68 -8.61
CA TYR A 11 7.18 -3.81 -8.21
C TYR A 11 7.61 -2.73 -7.21
N ILE A 12 8.55 -3.02 -6.31
CA ILE A 12 9.12 -2.02 -5.40
C ILE A 12 9.87 -0.94 -6.20
N ASP A 13 10.71 -1.34 -7.16
CA ASP A 13 11.43 -0.42 -8.04
C ASP A 13 10.47 0.42 -8.87
N PHE A 14 9.38 -0.18 -9.36
CA PHE A 14 8.29 0.57 -9.99
C PHE A 14 7.69 1.62 -9.05
N LEU A 15 7.37 1.26 -7.79
CA LEU A 15 6.80 2.19 -6.82
C LEU A 15 7.77 3.34 -6.48
N ILE A 16 9.07 3.09 -6.44
CA ILE A 16 10.11 4.10 -6.22
C ILE A 16 10.23 5.03 -7.43
N GLY A 17 10.19 4.48 -8.65
CA GLY A 17 10.35 5.24 -9.88
C GLY A 17 9.10 6.01 -10.32
N THR A 18 7.90 5.52 -10.01
CA THR A 18 6.65 6.16 -10.44
C THR A 18 6.20 7.24 -9.45
N GLN A 19 5.84 8.41 -10.00
CA GLN A 19 5.47 9.58 -9.19
C GLN A 19 3.99 9.97 -9.28
N ARG A 20 3.26 9.38 -10.24
CA ARG A 20 1.90 9.84 -10.58
C ARG A 20 0.89 8.73 -10.71
N VAL A 21 1.25 7.65 -11.41
CA VAL A 21 0.30 6.59 -11.76
C VAL A 21 0.80 5.27 -11.17
N TYR A 22 0.04 4.77 -10.20
CA TYR A 22 0.34 3.54 -9.48
C TYR A 22 -0.65 2.46 -9.94
N SER A 23 -0.43 1.90 -11.13
CA SER A 23 -1.28 0.84 -11.70
C SER A 23 -0.45 -0.26 -12.35
N SER A 24 -0.97 -1.48 -12.41
CA SER A 24 -0.29 -2.58 -13.11
C SER A 24 -0.12 -2.33 -14.62
N ALA A 25 -1.02 -1.55 -15.23
CA ALA A 25 -0.89 -1.12 -16.63
C ALA A 25 0.28 -0.13 -16.81
N GLU A 26 0.45 0.78 -15.84
CA GLU A 26 1.60 1.68 -15.85
C GLU A 26 2.91 0.92 -15.60
N ALA A 27 2.91 -0.05 -14.67
CA ALA A 27 4.06 -0.90 -14.41
C ALA A 27 4.50 -1.66 -15.67
N GLU A 28 3.56 -2.22 -16.43
CA GLU A 28 3.82 -2.81 -17.75
C GLU A 28 4.42 -1.77 -18.72
N ARG A 29 3.80 -0.59 -18.83
CA ARG A 29 4.20 0.45 -19.78
C ARG A 29 5.64 0.95 -19.57
N VAL A 30 6.07 1.08 -18.31
CA VAL A 30 7.42 1.58 -17.98
C VAL A 30 8.46 0.48 -17.82
N SER A 31 8.07 -0.78 -18.02
CA SER A 31 9.00 -1.90 -17.96
C SER A 31 9.92 -1.95 -19.17
N PRO A 32 11.16 -2.47 -19.03
CA PRO A 32 12.07 -2.64 -20.16
C PRO A 32 11.43 -3.48 -21.28
N GLU A 33 11.62 -3.06 -22.53
CA GLU A 33 11.15 -3.83 -23.69
C GLU A 33 11.88 -5.18 -23.77
N GLN A 34 11.11 -6.27 -23.77
CA GLN A 34 11.63 -7.63 -23.84
C GLN A 34 10.68 -8.53 -24.64
N LYS A 35 11.24 -9.48 -25.39
CA LYS A 35 10.46 -10.53 -26.05
C LYS A 35 9.73 -11.35 -24.98
N ASN A 36 8.40 -11.40 -25.03
CA ASN A 36 7.52 -12.02 -24.01
C ASN A 36 7.58 -11.36 -22.61
N GLY A 37 7.77 -10.04 -22.58
CA GLY A 37 7.76 -9.21 -21.37
C GLY A 37 6.51 -9.36 -20.51
N THR A 38 6.56 -8.77 -19.32
CA THR A 38 5.48 -8.89 -18.34
C THR A 38 4.33 -7.94 -18.67
N ALA A 39 3.16 -8.51 -18.93
CA ALA A 39 1.90 -7.76 -19.00
C ALA A 39 1.37 -7.36 -17.61
N HIS A 40 0.47 -6.38 -17.53
CA HIS A 40 -0.17 -5.92 -16.30
C HIS A 40 -0.73 -7.06 -15.44
N ASP A 41 -1.35 -8.08 -16.04
CA ASP A 41 -1.84 -9.27 -15.33
C ASP A 41 -0.75 -10.03 -14.57
N GLY A 42 0.51 -9.95 -15.02
CA GLY A 42 1.67 -10.47 -14.32
C GLY A 42 1.88 -9.76 -12.98
N TYR A 43 1.85 -8.42 -13.00
CA TYR A 43 1.92 -7.60 -11.80
C TYR A 43 0.71 -7.83 -10.88
N THR A 44 -0.51 -7.83 -11.43
CA THR A 44 -1.73 -8.07 -10.64
C THR A 44 -1.68 -9.43 -9.93
N ARG A 45 -1.31 -10.50 -10.64
CA ARG A 45 -1.14 -11.83 -10.01
C ARG A 45 -0.03 -11.84 -8.98
N GLN A 46 1.07 -11.13 -9.21
CA GLN A 46 2.15 -11.04 -8.24
C GLN A 46 1.70 -10.31 -6.98
N LEU A 47 0.96 -9.20 -7.11
CA LEU A 47 0.37 -8.49 -5.98
C LEU A 47 -0.62 -9.36 -5.20
N HIS A 48 -1.45 -10.16 -5.87
CA HIS A 48 -2.33 -11.11 -5.17
C HIS A 48 -1.59 -12.21 -4.40
N ARG A 49 -0.34 -12.52 -4.76
CA ARG A 49 0.53 -13.40 -3.98
C ARG A 49 1.20 -12.67 -2.82
N LEU A 50 1.46 -11.37 -3.03
CA LEU A 50 2.08 -10.47 -2.09
C LEU A 50 1.00 -9.74 -1.30
N PHE A 51 0.33 -10.39 -0.35
CA PHE A 51 -0.09 -9.80 0.93
C PHE A 51 -0.91 -10.80 1.74
N PRO A 52 -0.57 -10.97 3.03
CA PRO A 52 -1.66 -10.92 4.01
C PRO A 52 -1.35 -10.12 5.28
N THR A 53 -0.10 -9.72 5.53
CA THR A 53 0.30 -9.14 6.83
C THR A 53 1.34 -8.03 6.72
N THR A 54 1.32 -7.15 7.73
CA THR A 54 2.29 -6.07 7.96
C THR A 54 3.45 -6.50 8.87
N GLU A 55 3.53 -7.77 9.25
CA GLU A 55 4.59 -8.29 10.14
C GLU A 55 5.99 -8.04 9.56
N ARG A 56 6.12 -8.12 8.23
CA ARG A 56 7.38 -7.83 7.54
C ARG A 56 7.82 -6.38 7.74
N LEU A 57 6.88 -5.44 7.73
CA LEU A 57 7.16 -4.03 7.99
C LEU A 57 7.73 -3.86 9.41
N TRP A 58 7.06 -4.42 10.42
CA TRP A 58 7.56 -4.34 11.80
C TRP A 58 8.92 -5.02 11.97
N SER A 59 9.13 -6.19 11.35
CA SER A 59 10.40 -6.90 11.41
C SER A 59 11.59 -6.08 10.89
N GLU A 60 11.36 -5.20 9.92
CA GLU A 60 12.38 -4.30 9.37
C GLU A 60 12.47 -2.99 10.18
N ALA A 61 11.34 -2.46 10.64
CA ALA A 61 11.26 -1.19 11.35
C ALA A 61 11.77 -1.25 12.81
N GLN A 62 11.57 -2.37 13.52
CA GLN A 62 11.83 -2.47 14.96
C GLN A 62 13.27 -2.14 15.36
N ALA A 63 14.25 -2.40 14.49
CA ALA A 63 15.65 -2.10 14.74
C ALA A 63 15.94 -0.58 14.76
N HIS A 64 15.00 0.22 14.26
CA HIS A 64 15.09 1.68 14.20
C HIS A 64 14.22 2.37 15.26
N VAL A 65 13.51 1.62 16.10
CA VAL A 65 12.59 2.14 17.11
C VAL A 65 13.23 2.00 18.49
N ASP A 66 13.45 3.12 19.19
CA ASP A 66 13.78 3.14 20.62
C ASP A 66 12.51 3.43 21.42
N LEU A 67 11.92 2.41 22.04
CA LEU A 67 10.68 2.54 22.82
C LEU A 67 10.79 3.50 24.02
N ASN A 68 11.99 3.91 24.42
CA ASN A 68 12.19 4.88 25.50
C ASN A 68 12.31 6.33 25.00
N LYS A 69 12.40 6.53 23.68
CA LYS A 69 12.63 7.84 23.05
C LYS A 69 11.77 8.01 21.80
N GLY A 70 10.60 8.60 22.01
CA GLY A 70 9.68 8.93 20.92
C GLY A 70 8.23 8.73 21.31
N CYS A 71 7.37 8.75 20.30
CA CYS A 71 5.96 8.48 20.43
C CYS A 71 5.46 7.64 19.24
N LEU A 72 4.40 6.89 19.51
CA LEU A 72 3.63 6.20 18.49
C LEU A 72 2.48 7.11 18.03
N ILE A 73 2.49 7.47 16.75
CA ILE A 73 1.45 8.24 16.09
C ILE A 73 0.52 7.25 15.38
N ILE A 74 -0.78 7.40 15.62
CA ILE A 74 -1.82 6.59 14.99
C ILE A 74 -2.81 7.56 14.33
N ASP A 75 -3.04 7.39 13.03
CA ASP A 75 -3.94 8.23 12.26
C ASP A 75 -4.73 7.39 11.26
N ASP A 76 -6.03 7.70 11.11
CA ASP A 76 -6.90 7.05 10.15
C ASP A 76 -7.13 7.93 8.91
N SER A 77 -7.12 7.29 7.75
CA SER A 77 -7.30 7.93 6.45
C SER A 77 -8.38 7.22 5.65
N THR A 78 -9.30 8.01 5.09
CA THR A 78 -10.29 7.48 4.15
C THR A 78 -9.77 7.58 2.71
N LEU A 79 -9.46 6.44 2.11
CA LEU A 79 -9.14 6.35 0.69
C LEU A 79 -10.44 6.42 -0.13
N ASP A 80 -10.71 7.58 -0.75
CA ASP A 80 -11.91 7.81 -1.54
C ASP A 80 -12.08 6.76 -2.66
N LYS A 81 -13.24 6.09 -2.71
CA LYS A 81 -13.62 5.11 -3.74
C LYS A 81 -15.03 5.36 -4.28
N PHE A 82 -15.29 6.60 -4.69
CA PHE A 82 -16.60 7.07 -5.15
C PHE A 82 -17.30 6.18 -6.20
N TYR A 83 -16.53 5.59 -7.11
CA TYR A 83 -17.06 4.81 -8.23
C TYR A 83 -16.93 3.28 -8.02
N SER A 84 -16.45 2.84 -6.85
CA SER A 84 -16.33 1.42 -6.57
C SER A 84 -17.69 0.79 -6.31
N ARG A 85 -17.98 -0.31 -7.03
CA ARG A 85 -19.19 -1.13 -6.83
C ARG A 85 -18.89 -2.57 -6.41
N LYS A 86 -17.62 -3.00 -6.47
CA LYS A 86 -17.22 -4.41 -6.34
C LYS A 86 -15.99 -4.64 -5.45
N ILE A 87 -15.46 -3.60 -4.80
CA ILE A 87 -14.34 -3.76 -3.87
C ILE A 87 -14.95 -4.03 -2.49
N GLU A 88 -14.78 -5.25 -1.98
CA GLU A 88 -15.38 -5.73 -0.72
C GLU A 88 -15.06 -4.83 0.49
N LEU A 89 -13.83 -4.31 0.56
CA LEU A 89 -13.37 -3.43 1.66
C LEU A 89 -13.96 -2.01 1.60
N VAL A 90 -14.75 -1.66 0.58
CA VAL A 90 -15.32 -0.31 0.48
C VAL A 90 -16.58 -0.23 1.33
N THR A 91 -16.52 0.62 2.35
CA THR A 91 -17.67 0.92 3.22
C THR A 91 -17.93 2.44 3.28
N ARG A 92 -18.84 2.88 4.16
CA ARG A 92 -19.28 4.27 4.26
C ARG A 92 -18.57 4.95 5.43
N HIS A 93 -17.84 6.02 5.16
CA HIS A 93 -17.05 6.76 6.17
C HIS A 93 -17.32 8.26 6.07
N TRP A 94 -17.25 8.97 7.20
CA TRP A 94 -17.20 10.44 7.17
C TRP A 94 -15.88 10.89 6.58
N SER A 95 -15.92 11.74 5.55
CA SER A 95 -14.71 12.37 5.01
C SER A 95 -14.65 13.82 5.45
N GLY A 96 -13.61 14.17 6.21
CA GLY A 96 -13.33 15.57 6.57
C GLY A 96 -13.07 16.44 5.34
N LYS A 97 -12.43 15.88 4.30
CA LYS A 97 -12.17 16.56 3.02
C LYS A 97 -13.46 16.93 2.29
N HIS A 98 -14.41 16.01 2.20
CA HIS A 98 -15.68 16.22 1.49
C HIS A 98 -16.80 16.76 2.38
N LYS A 99 -16.57 16.83 3.71
CA LYS A 99 -17.55 17.23 4.73
C LYS A 99 -18.88 16.46 4.63
N ARG A 100 -18.80 15.18 4.28
CA ARG A 100 -19.95 14.27 4.13
C ARG A 100 -19.53 12.82 4.21
N VAL A 101 -20.51 11.93 4.32
CA VAL A 101 -20.28 10.49 4.23
C VAL A 101 -19.99 10.08 2.78
N VAL A 102 -18.86 9.41 2.55
CA VAL A 102 -18.38 8.94 1.25
C VAL A 102 -18.18 7.43 1.26
N SER A 103 -18.11 6.83 0.06
CA SER A 103 -17.67 5.45 -0.09
C SER A 103 -16.15 5.43 -0.19
N GLY A 104 -15.48 4.67 0.67
CA GLY A 104 -14.03 4.62 0.74
C GLY A 104 -13.52 3.39 1.47
N ILE A 105 -12.20 3.29 1.58
CA ILE A 105 -11.51 2.28 2.41
C ILE A 105 -10.87 3.03 3.57
N ASN A 106 -11.16 2.64 4.80
CA ASN A 106 -10.48 3.20 5.97
C ASN A 106 -9.16 2.47 6.21
N LEU A 107 -8.09 3.25 6.23
CA LEU A 107 -6.71 2.81 6.48
C LEU A 107 -6.23 3.49 7.76
N VAL A 108 -5.91 2.70 8.77
CA VAL A 108 -5.20 3.17 9.97
C VAL A 108 -3.72 2.96 9.74
N THR A 109 -2.94 4.01 9.95
CA THR A 109 -1.47 3.95 9.87
C THR A 109 -0.86 4.13 11.25
N MET A 110 0.26 3.43 11.49
CA MET A 110 1.02 3.53 12.72
C MET A 110 2.45 3.94 12.37
N LEU A 111 2.91 5.04 12.98
CA LEU A 111 4.17 5.68 12.69
C LEU A 111 4.90 5.96 14.01
N TRP A 112 6.15 5.49 14.14
CA TRP A 112 7.02 5.91 15.24
C TRP A 112 7.71 7.23 14.90
N ASN A 113 7.75 8.16 15.85
CA ASN A 113 8.45 9.43 15.73
C ASN A 113 9.36 9.64 16.95
N ASP A 114 10.66 9.86 16.72
CA ASP A 114 11.66 10.11 17.76
C ASP A 114 12.10 11.59 17.86
N GLY A 115 11.41 12.47 17.15
CA GLY A 115 11.72 13.89 16.99
C GLY A 115 12.43 14.23 15.67
N GLU A 116 13.14 13.27 15.07
CA GLU A 116 13.88 13.46 13.82
C GLU A 116 13.39 12.55 12.69
N ARG A 117 13.10 11.29 13.03
CA ARG A 117 12.75 10.23 12.09
C ARG A 117 11.27 9.89 12.18
N HIS A 118 10.73 9.50 11.04
CA HIS A 118 9.35 9.05 10.90
C HIS A 118 9.38 7.64 10.32
N ILE A 119 9.12 6.65 11.17
CA ILE A 119 9.34 5.23 10.84
C ILE A 119 7.98 4.54 10.76
N PRO A 120 7.53 4.06 9.58
CA PRO A 120 6.29 3.31 9.48
C PRO A 120 6.46 1.95 10.19
N VAL A 121 5.53 1.62 11.09
CA VAL A 121 5.65 0.41 11.92
C VAL A 121 4.50 -0.59 11.70
N ASP A 122 3.30 -0.11 11.36
CA ASP A 122 2.15 -0.97 11.01
C ASP A 122 1.13 -0.18 10.17
N CYS A 123 0.23 -0.89 9.50
CA CYS A 123 -1.00 -0.34 8.96
C CYS A 123 -2.12 -1.40 8.98
N ARG A 124 -3.37 -0.94 9.13
CA ARG A 124 -4.54 -1.81 9.16
C ARG A 124 -5.61 -1.26 8.25
N ILE A 125 -6.20 -2.14 7.45
CA ILE A 125 -7.41 -1.81 6.70
C ILE A 125 -8.59 -2.25 7.54
N TYR A 126 -9.47 -1.31 7.88
CA TYR A 126 -10.65 -1.60 8.67
C TYR A 126 -11.84 -1.88 7.76
N SER A 127 -12.42 -3.06 7.90
CA SER A 127 -13.72 -3.43 7.32
C SER A 127 -14.71 -3.65 8.45
N ILE A 128 -15.89 -3.01 8.34
CA ILE A 128 -17.00 -3.11 9.29
C ILE A 128 -17.76 -4.41 9.06
#